data_AF-A0A5J6PIM5-F1
#
_entry.id   AF-A0A5J6PIM5-F1
#
_cell.length_a   1.000
_cell.length_b   1.000
_cell.length_c   1.000
_cell.angle_alpha   90.00
_cell.angle_beta   90.00
_cell.angle_gamma   90.00
#
_symmetry.space_group_name_H-M   'P 1'
#
loop_
_entity.id
_entity.type
_entity.pdbx_description
1 polymer ?
#
loop_
_entity_poly.entity_id
_entity_poly.type
_entity_poly.pdbx_seq_one_letter_code
_entity_poly.pdbx_strand_id
1 'polypeptide(L)'
;MENLAPTDNPQSPNEALLNDMEARVLGSLMEKQLTTPDQYPLTLNSLQLACNQKTSREPVTNYDSGPLQRCVSELQDRQLIAVDYGSRAARYDQRLTRVLSVDKATQAILTVMLLRGAQTVAEILTRTQRMVEFASPQALEEKLQSLCVKTKPLVIHIPRLPGQREDRYTHLLCGQPDISAIAAQAAANKSASSDVRADQEEKILSLELRIATLEKQVAALMELNGVSDTDLS
;
A
#
# COMPACT_ATOMS: atom_id res chain seq x y z
N MET A 1 42.39 26.94 26.46
CA MET A 1 42.44 27.21 25.02
C MET A 1 43.15 26.01 24.42
N GLU A 2 42.58 25.11 23.65
CA GLU A 2 41.29 25.04 22.96
C GLU A 2 41.00 23.55 22.77
N ASN A 3 39.78 23.12 23.11
CA ASN A 3 39.30 21.77 22.80
C ASN A 3 38.83 21.78 21.35
N LEU A 4 39.59 21.17 20.43
CA LEU A 4 39.14 20.97 19.05
C LEU A 4 38.77 19.49 18.88
N ALA A 5 37.49 19.19 19.13
CA ALA A 5 36.90 17.92 18.72
C ALA A 5 36.82 17.86 17.19
N PRO A 6 37.15 16.73 16.55
CA PRO A 6 36.76 16.50 15.17
C PRO A 6 35.32 15.98 15.19
N THR A 7 34.34 16.85 14.95
CA THR A 7 32.98 16.39 14.59
C THR A 7 32.79 16.57 13.10
N ASP A 8 33.48 15.73 12.33
CA ASP A 8 33.02 15.38 10.99
C ASP A 8 32.68 13.90 11.05
N ASN A 9 31.47 13.60 11.53
CA ASN A 9 30.94 12.25 11.50
C ASN A 9 30.36 12.06 10.09
N PRO A 10 30.99 11.27 9.20
CA PRO A 10 30.41 11.00 7.90
C PRO A 10 29.06 10.32 8.12
N GLN A 11 27.98 10.96 7.68
CA GLN A 11 26.62 10.42 7.76
C GLN A 11 26.64 8.97 7.28
N SER A 12 26.36 8.05 8.19
CA SER A 12 26.35 6.62 7.89
C SER A 12 25.26 6.37 6.85
N PRO A 13 25.52 5.68 5.73
CA PRO A 13 24.58 5.52 4.62
C PRO A 13 23.41 4.56 4.93
N ASN A 14 23.00 4.43 6.20
CA ASN A 14 22.16 3.32 6.67
C ASN A 14 21.14 3.66 7.76
N GLU A 15 20.93 4.94 8.08
CA GLU A 15 19.93 5.31 9.10
C GLU A 15 18.52 5.29 8.49
N ALA A 16 17.61 4.52 9.10
CA ALA A 16 16.23 4.43 8.67
C ALA A 16 15.58 5.82 8.73
N LEU A 17 15.05 6.28 7.60
CA LEU A 17 14.31 7.54 7.57
C LEU A 17 12.98 7.39 8.32
N LEU A 18 12.32 6.25 8.21
CA LEU A 18 10.98 6.03 8.76
C LEU A 18 10.96 4.77 9.63
N ASN A 19 10.14 4.79 10.67
CA ASN A 19 9.66 3.56 11.30
C ASN A 19 8.39 3.03 10.58
N ASP A 20 7.93 1.83 10.94
CA ASP A 20 6.80 1.18 10.28
C ASP A 20 5.48 1.96 10.38
N MET A 21 5.25 2.64 11.51
CA MET A 21 4.05 3.44 11.71
C MET A 21 4.11 4.73 10.88
N GLU A 22 5.26 5.40 10.85
CA GLU A 22 5.52 6.57 10.01
C GLU A 22 5.37 6.24 8.53
N ALA A 23 5.93 5.10 8.09
CA ALA A 23 5.80 4.59 6.74
C ALA A 23 4.32 4.34 6.36
N ARG A 24 3.55 3.74 7.28
CA ARG A 24 2.11 3.53 7.09
C ARG A 24 1.35 4.84 6.96
N VAL A 25 1.66 5.84 7.80
CA VAL A 25 1.02 7.16 7.77
C VAL A 25 1.32 7.87 6.46
N LEU A 26 2.59 7.99 6.08
CA LEU A 26 3.00 8.66 4.86
C LEU A 26 2.50 7.94 3.61
N GLY A 27 2.58 6.61 3.58
CA GLY A 27 2.00 5.80 2.51
C GLY A 27 0.49 6.02 2.37
N SER A 28 -0.24 6.11 3.49
CA SER A 28 -1.69 6.34 3.46
C SER A 28 -2.03 7.75 2.94
N LEU A 29 -1.28 8.77 3.35
CA LEU A 29 -1.43 10.13 2.83
C LEU A 29 -1.10 10.22 1.34
N MET A 30 0.01 9.62 0.90
CA MET A 30 0.41 9.58 -0.52
C MET A 30 -0.64 8.85 -1.38
N GLU A 31 -1.20 7.74 -0.88
CA GLU A 31 -2.29 7.01 -1.55
C GLU A 31 -3.52 7.92 -1.71
N LYS A 32 -3.99 8.55 -0.63
CA LYS A 32 -5.18 9.39 -0.70
C LYS A 32 -4.99 10.67 -1.50
N GLN A 33 -3.78 11.23 -1.51
CA GLN A 33 -3.44 12.35 -2.39
C GLN A 33 -3.59 11.99 -3.87
N LEU A 34 -3.22 10.76 -4.27
CA LEU A 34 -3.29 10.31 -5.66
C LEU A 34 -4.66 9.76 -6.06
N THR A 35 -5.37 9.11 -5.14
CA THR A 35 -6.59 8.35 -5.44
C THR A 35 -7.88 9.07 -5.06
N THR A 36 -7.82 10.00 -4.09
CA THR A 36 -8.99 10.72 -3.56
C THR A 36 -8.66 12.19 -3.29
N PRO A 37 -8.28 12.98 -4.33
CA PRO A 37 -7.84 14.36 -4.15
C PRO A 37 -8.92 15.24 -3.49
N ASP A 38 -10.21 14.98 -3.74
CA ASP A 38 -11.32 15.74 -3.16
C ASP A 38 -11.43 15.61 -1.63
N GLN A 39 -10.91 14.51 -1.07
CA GLN A 39 -10.91 14.25 0.37
C GLN A 39 -9.60 14.68 1.05
N TYR A 40 -8.61 15.09 0.25
CA TYR A 40 -7.27 15.43 0.69
C TYR A 40 -7.12 16.96 0.83
N PRO A 41 -6.40 17.48 1.85
CA PRO A 41 -5.68 16.79 2.92
C PRO A 41 -6.59 16.17 4.00
N LEU A 42 -6.11 15.10 4.64
CA LEU A 42 -6.90 14.25 5.54
C LEU A 42 -6.99 14.82 6.96
N THR A 43 -8.13 14.62 7.63
CA THR A 43 -8.22 14.78 9.09
C THR A 43 -7.59 13.58 9.82
N LEU A 44 -7.33 13.69 11.13
CA LEU A 44 -6.78 12.57 11.93
C LEU A 44 -7.65 11.30 11.81
N ASN A 45 -8.98 11.45 11.89
CA ASN A 45 -9.91 10.32 11.81
C ASN A 45 -9.86 9.65 10.42
N SER A 46 -9.86 10.46 9.35
CA SER A 46 -9.74 9.93 7.98
C SER A 46 -8.39 9.24 7.75
N LEU A 47 -7.31 9.76 8.34
CA LEU A 47 -5.98 9.16 8.28
C LEU A 47 -5.94 7.83 9.05
N GLN A 48 -6.54 7.76 10.23
CA GLN A 48 -6.62 6.52 11.02
C GLN A 48 -7.36 5.42 10.24
N LEU A 49 -8.51 5.77 9.66
CA LEU A 49 -9.27 4.86 8.80
C LEU A 49 -8.44 4.40 7.59
N ALA A 50 -7.66 5.30 6.98
CA ALA A 50 -6.76 4.95 5.89
C ALA A 50 -5.60 4.03 6.33
N CYS A 51 -5.01 4.24 7.51
CA CYS A 51 -3.94 3.38 8.02
C CYS A 51 -4.42 1.95 8.30
N ASN A 52 -5.64 1.83 8.83
CA ASN A 52 -6.25 0.57 9.28
C ASN A 52 -7.14 -0.12 8.23
N GLN A 53 -7.03 0.25 6.95
CA GLN A 53 -7.81 -0.42 5.90
C GLN A 53 -7.49 -1.91 5.83
N LYS A 54 -8.51 -2.75 5.68
CA LYS A 54 -8.34 -4.20 5.51
C LYS A 54 -7.78 -4.56 4.13
N THR A 55 -7.97 -3.69 3.15
CA THR A 55 -7.46 -3.84 1.79
C THR A 55 -6.31 -2.88 1.57
N SER A 56 -5.41 -3.25 0.68
CA SER A 56 -4.24 -2.45 0.36
C SER A 56 -3.26 -2.20 1.50
N ARG A 57 -3.27 -3.02 2.55
CA ARG A 57 -2.34 -2.96 3.67
C ARG A 57 -1.76 -4.35 3.94
N GLU A 58 -0.45 -4.44 3.94
CA GLU A 58 0.28 -5.65 4.34
C GLU A 58 1.44 -5.19 5.26
N PRO A 59 1.38 -5.45 6.58
CA PRO A 59 0.30 -6.09 7.33
C PRO A 59 -0.91 -5.18 7.56
N VAL A 60 -2.08 -5.77 7.82
CA VAL A 60 -3.25 -5.03 8.32
C VAL A 60 -2.94 -4.55 9.74
N THR A 61 -3.21 -3.28 10.03
CA THR A 61 -2.95 -2.66 11.34
C THR A 61 -4.25 -2.24 12.01
N ASN A 62 -4.18 -1.99 13.32
CA ASN A 62 -5.25 -1.38 14.09
C ASN A 62 -4.67 -0.32 15.04
N TYR A 63 -4.22 0.80 14.46
CA TYR A 63 -3.66 1.90 15.22
C TYR A 63 -4.75 2.71 15.92
N ASP A 64 -4.50 3.06 17.18
CA ASP A 64 -5.32 3.98 17.96
C ASP A 64 -4.97 5.44 17.65
N SER A 65 -5.90 6.35 17.94
CA SER A 65 -5.76 7.78 17.66
C SER A 65 -4.62 8.45 18.44
N GLY A 66 -4.35 8.02 19.68
CA GLY A 66 -3.29 8.58 20.52
C GLY A 66 -1.88 8.36 19.96
N PRO A 67 -1.44 7.11 19.73
CA PRO A 67 -0.19 6.81 19.04
C PRO A 67 -0.10 7.45 17.65
N LEU A 68 -1.22 7.47 16.90
CA LEU A 68 -1.25 8.07 15.57
C LEU A 68 -1.01 9.57 15.61
N GLN A 69 -1.63 10.28 16.55
CA GLN A 69 -1.42 11.72 16.73
C GLN A 69 0.04 12.04 17.07
N ARG A 70 0.67 11.24 17.96
CA ARG A 70 2.11 11.41 18.28
C ARG A 70 3.00 11.19 17.06
N CYS A 71 2.78 10.10 16.33
CA CYS A 71 3.49 9.81 15.08
C CYS A 71 3.38 10.97 14.07
N VAL A 72 2.18 11.55 13.90
CA VAL A 72 1.98 12.67 12.98
C VAL A 72 2.69 13.95 13.46
N SER A 73 2.71 14.21 14.78
CA SER A 73 3.48 15.32 15.35
C SER A 73 4.99 15.14 15.15
N GLU A 74 5.54 13.94 15.37
CA GLU A 74 6.95 13.64 15.10
C GLU A 74 7.31 13.83 13.62
N LEU A 75 6.42 13.40 12.71
CA LEU A 75 6.58 13.64 11.26
C LEU A 75 6.50 15.12 10.88
N GLN A 76 5.68 15.90 11.59
CA GLN A 76 5.59 17.35 11.40
C GLN A 76 6.88 18.06 11.83
N ASP A 77 7.44 17.68 12.99
CA ASP A 77 8.70 18.24 13.51
C ASP A 77 9.85 18.00 12.53
N ARG A 78 9.83 16.84 11.87
CA ARG A 78 10.78 16.44 10.82
C ARG A 78 10.45 17.00 9.43
N GLN A 79 9.42 17.85 9.33
CA GLN A 79 8.93 18.48 8.09
C GLN A 79 8.48 17.51 6.99
N LEU A 80 8.18 16.25 7.36
CA LEU A 80 7.66 15.22 6.46
C LEU A 80 6.14 15.33 6.27
N ILE A 81 5.45 16.06 7.16
CA ILE A 81 4.04 16.41 7.07
C ILE A 81 3.86 17.92 7.29
N ALA A 82 2.90 18.52 6.59
CA ALA A 82 2.34 19.84 6.86
C ALA A 82 1.00 19.70 7.58
N VAL A 83 0.71 20.62 8.49
CA VAL A 83 -0.58 20.67 9.19
C VAL A 83 -1.25 22.01 8.93
N ASP A 84 -2.48 21.96 8.45
CA ASP A 84 -3.38 23.11 8.39
C ASP A 84 -4.32 23.08 9.59
N TYR A 85 -4.12 24.02 10.52
CA TYR A 85 -4.94 24.17 11.72
C TYR A 85 -6.20 24.99 11.39
N GLY A 86 -7.09 24.39 10.59
CA GLY A 86 -8.38 24.97 10.27
C GLY A 86 -9.32 25.03 11.48
N SER A 87 -10.38 25.85 11.39
CA SER A 87 -11.32 26.11 12.48
C SER A 87 -12.13 24.90 12.95
N ARG A 88 -12.37 23.90 12.08
CA ARG A 88 -13.14 22.70 12.39
C ARG A 88 -12.28 21.52 12.83
N ALA A 89 -11.17 21.30 12.13
CA ALA A 89 -10.27 20.18 12.39
C ALA A 89 -8.92 20.43 11.69
N ALA A 90 -7.84 19.94 12.30
CA ALA A 90 -6.53 19.91 11.68
C ALA A 90 -6.54 18.96 10.46
N ARG A 91 -5.88 19.38 9.38
CA ARG A 91 -5.69 18.57 8.18
C ARG A 91 -4.21 18.35 7.89
N TYR A 92 -3.88 17.14 7.47
CA TYR A 92 -2.51 16.65 7.31
C TYR A 92 -2.18 16.42 5.83
N ASP A 93 -1.09 17.04 5.38
CA ASP A 93 -0.55 16.98 4.03
C ASP A 93 0.85 16.35 4.04
N GLN A 94 1.10 15.31 3.25
CA GLN A 94 2.43 14.71 3.11
C GLN A 94 3.38 15.65 2.37
N ARG A 95 4.61 15.76 2.87
CA ARG A 95 5.72 16.49 2.23
C ARG A 95 6.87 15.59 1.79
N LEU A 96 6.77 14.28 2.04
CA LEU A 96 7.80 13.30 1.71
C LEU A 96 8.18 13.36 0.23
N THR A 97 7.22 13.56 -0.68
CA THR A 97 7.53 13.63 -2.12
C THR A 97 8.43 14.80 -2.48
N ARG A 98 8.23 15.95 -1.82
CA ARG A 98 9.05 17.14 -1.98
C ARG A 98 10.44 16.94 -1.38
N VAL A 99 10.51 16.34 -0.18
CA VAL A 99 11.78 16.06 0.51
C VAL A 99 12.65 15.11 -0.31
N LEU A 100 12.04 14.07 -0.90
CA LEU A 100 12.75 13.10 -1.75
C LEU A 100 12.92 13.57 -3.21
N SER A 101 12.32 14.71 -3.60
CA SER A 101 12.31 15.21 -4.99
C SER A 101 11.85 14.14 -5.99
N VAL A 102 10.74 13.48 -5.69
CA VAL A 102 10.19 12.38 -6.51
C VAL A 102 9.00 12.83 -7.34
N ASP A 103 8.87 12.27 -8.55
CA ASP A 103 7.75 12.50 -9.45
C ASP A 103 6.53 11.61 -9.11
N LYS A 104 5.39 11.88 -9.75
CA LYS A 104 4.13 11.14 -9.52
C LYS A 104 4.28 9.63 -9.70
N ALA A 105 5.05 9.19 -10.70
CA ALA A 105 5.32 7.78 -10.94
C ALA A 105 6.09 7.13 -9.77
N THR A 106 7.17 7.77 -9.31
CA THR A 106 7.94 7.28 -8.16
C THR A 106 7.12 7.36 -6.87
N GLN A 107 6.29 8.40 -6.69
CA GLN A 107 5.35 8.50 -5.57
C GLN A 107 4.42 7.28 -5.52
N ALA A 108 3.81 6.89 -6.64
CA ALA A 108 2.92 5.74 -6.69
C ALA A 108 3.64 4.42 -6.35
N ILE A 109 4.85 4.22 -6.89
CA ILE A 109 5.68 3.03 -6.60
C ILE A 109 6.00 2.96 -5.10
N LEU A 110 6.52 4.04 -4.52
CA LEU A 110 6.86 4.11 -3.11
C LEU A 110 5.62 3.94 -2.22
N THR A 111 4.48 4.50 -2.61
CA THR A 111 3.21 4.34 -1.90
C THR A 111 2.84 2.86 -1.78
N VAL A 112 2.89 2.11 -2.87
CA VAL A 112 2.57 0.67 -2.86
C VAL A 112 3.56 -0.10 -1.97
N MET A 113 4.85 0.19 -2.05
CA MET A 113 5.86 -0.48 -1.23
C MET A 113 5.73 -0.14 0.26
N LEU A 114 5.47 1.12 0.62
CA LEU A 114 5.28 1.53 2.02
C LEU A 114 4.04 0.88 2.65
N LEU A 115 3.01 0.63 1.85
CA LEU A 115 1.76 0.06 2.32
C LEU A 115 1.73 -1.47 2.30
N ARG A 116 2.57 -2.10 1.47
CA ARG A 116 2.50 -3.54 1.18
C ARG A 116 3.85 -4.28 1.12
N GLY A 117 4.94 -3.63 1.50
CA GLY A 117 6.28 -4.22 1.51
C GLY A 117 6.83 -4.53 0.11
N ALA A 118 7.55 -5.65 -0.01
CA ALA A 118 8.23 -6.05 -1.23
C ALA A 118 7.26 -6.61 -2.29
N GLN A 119 7.34 -6.09 -3.52
CA GLN A 119 6.36 -6.34 -4.58
C GLN A 119 7.02 -6.73 -5.90
N THR A 120 6.37 -7.57 -6.70
CA THR A 120 6.80 -7.84 -8.07
C THR A 120 6.40 -6.70 -9.02
N VAL A 121 7.01 -6.64 -10.21
CA VAL A 121 6.67 -5.62 -11.22
C VAL A 121 5.19 -5.69 -11.62
N ALA A 122 4.65 -6.91 -11.78
CA ALA A 122 3.24 -7.12 -12.10
C ALA A 122 2.32 -6.63 -10.96
N GLU A 123 2.68 -6.93 -9.71
CA GLU A 123 1.92 -6.46 -8.54
C GLU A 123 1.92 -4.93 -8.46
N ILE A 124 3.07 -4.28 -8.65
CA ILE A 124 3.18 -2.82 -8.65
C ILE A 124 2.30 -2.26 -9.75
N LEU A 125 2.43 -2.74 -10.99
CA LEU A 125 1.67 -2.27 -12.14
C LEU A 125 0.16 -2.30 -11.88
N THR A 126 -0.37 -3.42 -11.38
CA THR A 126 -1.80 -3.54 -11.04
C THR A 126 -2.20 -2.63 -9.88
N ARG A 127 -1.38 -2.54 -8.83
CA ARG A 127 -1.73 -1.80 -7.60
C ARG A 127 -1.63 -0.29 -7.78
N THR A 128 -0.85 0.20 -8.74
CA THR A 128 -0.72 1.63 -9.06
C THR A 128 -1.74 2.15 -10.06
N GLN A 129 -2.58 1.31 -10.69
CA GLN A 129 -3.50 1.73 -11.76
C GLN A 129 -4.39 2.94 -11.40
N ARG A 130 -4.86 3.01 -10.15
CA ARG A 130 -5.69 4.13 -9.67
C ARG A 130 -4.89 5.38 -9.27
N MET A 131 -3.56 5.30 -9.25
CA MET A 131 -2.65 6.36 -8.84
C MET A 131 -2.00 7.03 -10.04
N VAL A 132 -1.47 6.21 -10.96
CA VAL A 132 -0.74 6.65 -12.16
C VAL A 132 -0.83 5.55 -13.22
N GLU A 133 -0.92 5.98 -14.47
CA GLU A 133 -0.84 5.08 -15.62
C GLU A 133 0.60 4.98 -16.11
N PHE A 134 1.10 3.76 -16.27
CA PHE A 134 2.40 3.49 -16.87
C PHE A 134 2.20 3.11 -18.34
N ALA A 135 3.06 3.62 -19.22
CA ALA A 135 2.95 3.36 -20.66
C ALA A 135 3.08 1.87 -21.03
N SER A 136 3.92 1.14 -20.30
CA SER A 136 4.10 -0.31 -20.45
C SER A 136 4.69 -0.92 -19.17
N PRO A 137 4.60 -2.25 -18.98
CA PRO A 137 5.33 -2.95 -17.93
C PRO A 137 6.85 -2.70 -17.99
N GLN A 138 7.41 -2.60 -19.20
CA GLN A 138 8.83 -2.30 -19.43
C GLN A 138 9.19 -0.90 -18.94
N ALA A 139 8.36 0.10 -19.17
CA ALA A 139 8.60 1.46 -18.68
C ALA A 139 8.61 1.53 -17.14
N LEU A 140 7.77 0.72 -16.47
CA LEU A 140 7.81 0.58 -15.01
C LEU A 140 9.11 -0.09 -14.54
N GLU A 141 9.55 -1.14 -15.23
CA GLU A 141 10.79 -1.85 -14.89
C GLU A 141 12.04 -0.96 -15.06
N GLU A 142 12.15 -0.24 -16.18
CA GLU A 142 13.20 0.76 -16.41
C GLU A 142 13.20 1.83 -15.32
N LYS A 143 12.02 2.30 -14.90
CA LYS A 143 11.88 3.26 -13.80
C LYS A 143 12.39 2.66 -12.50
N LEU A 144 12.03 1.42 -12.16
CA LEU A 144 12.49 0.72 -10.94
C LEU A 144 14.00 0.55 -10.94
N GLN A 145 14.59 0.12 -12.06
CA GLN A 145 16.04 0.01 -12.22
C GLN A 145 16.71 1.38 -12.03
N SER A 146 16.16 2.44 -12.61
CA SER A 146 16.68 3.81 -12.44
C SER A 146 16.67 4.27 -10.98
N LEU A 147 15.70 3.82 -10.17
CA LEU A 147 15.61 4.13 -8.74
C LEU A 147 16.61 3.34 -7.88
N CYS A 148 17.03 2.16 -8.34
CA CYS A 148 18.01 1.32 -7.67
C CYS A 148 19.46 1.83 -7.85
N VAL A 149 19.75 2.49 -8.98
CA VAL A 149 21.12 2.94 -9.34
C VAL A 149 21.41 4.40 -8.98
N LYS A 150 20.48 5.11 -8.33
CA LYS A 150 20.71 6.49 -7.88
C LYS A 150 21.81 6.53 -6.81
N THR A 151 22.52 7.66 -6.72
CA THR A 151 23.50 7.92 -5.65
C THR A 151 22.91 7.74 -4.25
N LYS A 152 21.63 8.10 -4.09
CA LYS A 152 20.81 7.77 -2.93
C LYS A 152 19.64 6.88 -3.40
N PRO A 153 19.80 5.55 -3.37
CA PRO A 153 18.75 4.66 -3.84
C PRO A 153 17.54 4.72 -2.90
N LEU A 154 16.35 4.78 -3.48
CA LEU A 154 15.08 4.76 -2.72
C LEU A 154 14.44 3.37 -2.72
N VAL A 155 14.86 2.52 -3.66
CA VAL A 155 14.34 1.19 -3.94
C VAL A 155 15.52 0.25 -4.10
N ILE A 156 15.34 -1.00 -3.70
CA ILE A 156 16.29 -2.09 -3.93
C ILE A 156 15.61 -3.24 -4.67
N HIS A 157 16.35 -3.85 -5.59
CA HIS A 157 15.98 -5.09 -6.27
C HIS A 157 16.35 -6.29 -5.40
N ILE A 158 15.40 -7.20 -5.24
CA ILE A 158 15.55 -8.45 -4.51
C ILE A 158 15.43 -9.57 -5.54
N PRO A 159 16.53 -10.29 -5.85
CA PRO A 159 16.49 -11.38 -6.79
C PRO A 159 15.61 -12.51 -6.25
N ARG A 160 14.89 -13.19 -7.14
CA ARG A 160 14.07 -14.34 -6.77
C ARG A 160 14.92 -15.43 -6.10
N LEU A 161 14.39 -15.98 -5.02
CA LEU A 161 14.95 -17.19 -4.43
C LEU A 161 14.50 -18.45 -5.17
N PRO A 162 15.20 -19.59 -5.02
CA PRO A 162 14.76 -20.87 -5.53
C PRO A 162 13.31 -21.17 -5.12
N GLY A 163 12.44 -21.45 -6.10
CA GLY A 163 11.00 -21.70 -5.89
C GLY A 163 10.10 -20.46 -6.03
N GLN A 164 10.66 -19.25 -6.12
CA GLN A 164 9.93 -18.04 -6.51
C GLN A 164 10.05 -17.79 -8.02
N ARG A 165 8.97 -17.29 -8.64
CA ARG A 165 8.90 -17.09 -10.10
C ARG A 165 9.47 -15.75 -10.55
N GLU A 166 9.30 -14.72 -9.72
CA GLU A 166 9.51 -13.33 -10.09
C GLU A 166 10.41 -12.62 -9.07
N ASP A 167 11.19 -11.67 -9.55
CA ASP A 167 11.95 -10.76 -8.70
C ASP A 167 11.03 -9.77 -7.99
N ARG A 168 11.50 -9.22 -6.87
CA ARG A 168 10.77 -8.24 -6.07
C ARG A 168 11.55 -6.96 -5.92
N TYR A 169 10.84 -5.89 -5.61
CA TYR A 169 11.40 -4.59 -5.28
C TYR A 169 10.80 -4.12 -3.95
N THR A 170 11.61 -3.47 -3.12
CA THR A 170 11.14 -2.82 -1.89
C THR A 170 11.83 -1.47 -1.69
N HIS A 171 11.29 -0.63 -0.81
CA HIS A 171 11.86 0.67 -0.50
C HIS A 171 13.02 0.56 0.52
N LEU A 172 13.87 1.59 0.56
CA LEU A 172 14.94 1.75 1.56
C LEU A 172 14.62 2.79 2.64
N LEU A 173 13.40 3.34 2.64
CA LEU A 173 12.98 4.40 3.56
C LEU A 173 12.94 3.97 5.04
N CYS A 174 12.76 2.68 5.34
CA CYS A 174 12.82 2.14 6.70
C CYS A 174 14.17 1.48 7.02
N GLY A 175 15.23 1.85 6.31
CA GLY A 175 16.55 1.22 6.43
C GLY A 175 16.70 0.00 5.52
N GLN A 176 17.73 -0.81 5.78
CA GLN A 176 18.02 -2.00 4.98
C GLN A 176 16.99 -3.09 5.26
N PRO A 177 16.30 -3.60 4.22
CA PRO A 177 15.36 -4.69 4.39
C PRO A 177 16.09 -5.99 4.74
N ASP A 178 15.51 -6.76 5.66
CA ASP A 178 15.91 -8.15 5.86
C ASP A 178 15.39 -9.00 4.70
N ILE A 179 16.28 -9.27 3.73
CA ILE A 179 15.96 -10.05 2.53
C ILE A 179 15.48 -11.46 2.89
N SER A 180 15.99 -12.04 3.99
CA SER A 180 15.60 -13.39 4.44
C SER A 180 14.18 -13.41 5.00
N ALA A 181 13.80 -12.40 5.78
CA ALA A 181 12.44 -12.24 6.30
C ALA A 181 11.43 -11.97 5.17
N ILE A 182 11.79 -11.13 4.18
CA ILE A 182 10.96 -10.87 3.00
C ILE A 182 10.69 -12.15 2.21
N ALA A 183 11.73 -12.96 2.03
CA ALA A 183 11.60 -14.25 1.37
C ALA A 183 10.65 -15.20 2.10
N ALA A 184 10.75 -15.29 3.43
CA ALA A 184 9.85 -16.09 4.25
C ALA A 184 8.40 -15.59 4.16
N GLN A 185 8.20 -14.27 4.22
CA GLN A 185 6.87 -13.65 4.10
C GLN A 185 6.24 -13.90 2.72
N ALA A 186 7.03 -13.84 1.64
CA ALA A 186 6.54 -14.12 0.30
C ALA A 186 6.05 -15.59 0.15
N ALA A 187 6.73 -16.53 0.80
CA ALA A 187 6.29 -17.93 0.84
C ALA A 187 4.98 -18.08 1.63
N ALA A 188 4.86 -17.42 2.80
CA ALA A 188 3.66 -17.44 3.62
C ALA A 188 2.44 -16.80 2.92
N ASN A 189 2.64 -15.66 2.24
CA ASN A 189 1.58 -14.98 1.49
C ASN A 189 1.08 -15.81 0.32
N LYS A 190 1.96 -16.60 -0.33
CA LYS A 190 1.55 -17.53 -1.38
C LYS A 190 0.60 -18.59 -0.83
N SER A 191 0.93 -19.19 0.31
CA SER A 191 0.07 -20.16 1.00
C SER A 191 -1.27 -19.55 1.42
N ALA A 192 -1.25 -18.35 2.03
CA ALA A 192 -2.48 -17.65 2.40
C ALA A 192 -3.35 -17.29 1.18
N SER A 193 -2.74 -16.92 0.05
CA SER A 193 -3.47 -16.62 -1.19
C SER A 193 -4.08 -17.85 -1.85
N SER A 194 -3.45 -19.03 -1.72
CA SER A 194 -4.04 -20.29 -2.18
C SER A 194 -5.21 -20.71 -1.31
N ASP A 195 -5.11 -20.53 0.01
CA ASP A 195 -6.19 -20.87 0.94
C ASP A 195 -7.42 -19.97 0.72
N VAL A 196 -7.22 -18.66 0.56
CA VAL A 196 -8.31 -17.72 0.25
C VAL A 196 -8.96 -18.02 -1.10
N ARG A 197 -8.20 -18.44 -2.12
CA ARG A 197 -8.77 -18.84 -3.42
C ARG A 197 -9.62 -20.10 -3.30
N ALA A 198 -9.15 -21.11 -2.55
CA ALA A 198 -9.93 -22.32 -2.30
C ALA A 198 -11.26 -22.00 -1.57
N ASP A 199 -11.21 -21.17 -0.52
CA ASP A 199 -12.41 -20.70 0.20
C ASP A 199 -13.38 -19.92 -0.70
N GLN A 200 -12.87 -19.15 -1.65
CA GLN A 200 -13.68 -18.41 -2.61
C GLN A 200 -14.34 -19.34 -3.65
N GLU A 201 -13.60 -20.32 -4.17
CA GLU A 201 -14.12 -21.33 -5.09
C GLU A 201 -15.25 -22.15 -4.44
N GLU A 202 -15.09 -22.57 -3.18
CA GLU A 202 -16.12 -23.29 -2.43
C GLU A 202 -17.38 -22.43 -2.24
N LYS A 203 -17.22 -21.14 -1.90
CA LYS A 203 -18.35 -20.21 -1.77
C LYS A 203 -19.08 -19.99 -3.08
N ILE A 204 -18.35 -19.89 -4.20
CA ILE A 204 -18.95 -19.73 -5.53
C ILE A 204 -19.81 -20.95 -5.84
N LEU A 205 -19.28 -22.17 -5.65
CA LEU A 205 -20.04 -23.41 -5.85
C LEU A 205 -21.29 -23.47 -4.97
N SER A 206 -21.17 -23.08 -3.69
CA SER A 206 -22.32 -23.02 -2.78
C SER A 206 -23.37 -22.01 -3.24
N LEU A 207 -22.97 -20.86 -3.76
CA LEU A 207 -23.88 -19.82 -4.26
C LEU A 207 -24.56 -20.28 -5.55
N GLU A 208 -23.83 -20.89 -6.48
CA GLU A 208 -24.38 -21.46 -7.71
C GLU A 208 -25.44 -22.52 -7.42
N LEU A 209 -25.18 -23.41 -6.45
CA LEU A 209 -26.16 -24.42 -6.03
C LEU A 209 -27.41 -23.77 -5.41
N ARG A 210 -27.22 -22.71 -4.61
CA ARG A 210 -28.34 -21.98 -3.99
C ARG A 210 -29.17 -21.24 -5.03
N ILE A 211 -28.53 -20.63 -6.02
CA ILE A 211 -29.21 -19.99 -7.16
C ILE A 211 -30.01 -21.03 -7.93
N ALA A 212 -29.43 -22.16 -8.30
CA ALA A 212 -30.15 -23.22 -9.02
C ALA A 212 -31.35 -23.77 -8.21
N THR A 213 -31.26 -23.79 -6.88
CA THR A 213 -32.37 -24.17 -6.00
C THR A 213 -33.46 -23.09 -5.99
N LEU A 214 -33.07 -21.82 -5.86
CA LEU A 214 -34.00 -20.68 -5.86
C LEU A 214 -34.70 -20.54 -7.21
N GLU A 215 -34.00 -20.71 -8.33
CA GLU A 215 -34.57 -20.70 -9.68
C GLU A 215 -35.66 -21.77 -9.83
N LYS A 216 -35.43 -22.99 -9.33
CA LYS A 216 -36.45 -24.05 -9.32
C LYS A 216 -37.66 -23.71 -8.46
N GLN A 217 -37.44 -23.11 -7.29
CA GLN A 217 -38.52 -22.70 -6.39
C GLN A 217 -39.36 -21.57 -7.00
N VAL A 218 -38.70 -20.60 -7.63
CA VAL A 218 -39.36 -19.49 -8.34
C VAL A 218 -40.17 -20.03 -9.51
N ALA A 219 -39.61 -20.92 -10.34
CA ALA A 219 -40.34 -21.54 -11.45
C ALA A 219 -41.60 -22.28 -10.98
N ALA A 220 -41.51 -23.06 -9.90
CA ALA A 220 -42.66 -23.77 -9.34
C ALA A 220 -43.73 -22.82 -8.78
N LEU A 221 -43.33 -21.72 -8.14
CA LEU A 221 -44.27 -20.71 -7.64
C LEU A 221 -44.93 -19.91 -8.77
N MET A 222 -44.18 -19.61 -9.83
CA MET A 222 -44.69 -18.94 -11.03
C MET A 222 -45.74 -19.81 -11.74
N GLU A 223 -45.47 -21.10 -11.90
CA GLU A 223 -46.40 -22.07 -12.46
C GLU A 223 -47.69 -22.18 -11.63
N LEU A 224 -47.57 -22.24 -10.29
CA LEU A 224 -48.72 -22.31 -9.38
C LEU A 224 -49.61 -21.05 -9.45
N ASN A 225 -49.00 -19.89 -9.67
CA ASN A 225 -49.70 -18.61 -9.73
C ASN A 225 -50.12 -18.19 -11.14
N GLY A 226 -49.81 -18.99 -12.17
CA GLY A 226 -50.12 -18.68 -13.57
C GLY A 226 -49.39 -17.45 -14.12
N VAL A 227 -48.24 -17.10 -13.53
CA VAL A 227 -47.41 -15.94 -13.94
C VAL A 227 -46.33 -16.44 -14.88
N SER A 228 -46.19 -15.77 -16.03
CA SER A 228 -45.19 -16.09 -17.04
C SER A 228 -43.97 -15.16 -16.92
N ASP A 229 -42.80 -15.56 -17.46
CA ASP A 229 -41.61 -14.70 -17.50
C ASP A 229 -41.87 -13.34 -18.19
N THR A 230 -42.84 -13.29 -19.11
CA THR A 230 -43.29 -12.07 -19.79
C THR A 230 -44.04 -11.08 -18.89
N ASP A 231 -44.51 -11.51 -17.71
CA ASP A 231 -45.20 -10.64 -16.75
C ASP A 231 -44.23 -9.98 -15.74
N LEU A 232 -42.96 -10.41 -15.72
CA LEU A 232 -41.90 -9.95 -14.80
C LEU A 232 -40.93 -8.92 -15.43
N SER A 233 -40.99 -8.73 -16.75
CA SER A 233 -40.21 -7.73 -17.51
C SER A 233 -40.90 -6.38 -17.55
#